data_AF-A0A9Q4G9X1-F1
#
_entry.id   AF-A0A9Q4G9X1-F1
#
_cell.length_a   1.000
_cell.length_b   1.000
_cell.length_c   1.000
_cell.angle_alpha   90.00
_cell.angle_beta   90.00
_cell.angle_gamma   90.00
#
_symmetry.space_group_name_H-M   'P 1'
#
loop_
_entity.id
_entity.type
_entity.pdbx_description
1 polymer ?
#
loop_
_entity_poly.entity_id
_entity_poly.type
_entity_poly.pdbx_seq_one_letter_code
_entity_poly.pdbx_strand_id
1 'polypeptide(L)'
;MTDKKFLNSDEVSEIIAKLGLEFAVVHNPAPLYPEIELYPLAPKITAPQKELSAVLMDLEGTVCSTLDLRLHALENTVRSISGRLTKDEWKGLDPLIDHPNLTGIGTPEQIRYLIQRYHNFIKPEAMKEAYLHSVLWTIISGHNEERKDESRYSLEQVGLGEMLKDSKLQELMLQKEFNKFNSNLIRNYFLHKYGSLLSIKNFEEAVRAATEIFFQNYHQMLELVKYGEGSNLAEEVSGQSELPLIRPLPSIPVLFALVKGWLGEDISYLFDEMREELKQKSSQVYRISSQEEAREKLVKLGKFLETHPLKLALVTSSGGYEADIILVELFNVISHEIRKWKIPQAKKEMLLEKFSDYKNVVDVFITADKVSRIRPKPHRDLFSIALSRLGIPHSTFSRILGFEDSENGIIALRASGIGLTAAVPATRNSRHDLSAASFILQGGITEALLNYNLFISL
;
A
#
# COMPACT_ATOMS: atom_id res chain seq x y z
N MET A 1 5.67 35.15 15.95
CA MET A 1 4.55 34.38 16.52
C MET A 1 4.46 34.73 17.98
N THR A 2 3.27 34.74 18.57
CA THR A 2 3.08 35.07 19.99
C THR A 2 3.78 34.01 20.85
N ASP A 3 4.56 34.41 21.85
CA ASP A 3 5.18 33.46 22.82
C ASP A 3 4.15 32.85 23.79
N LYS A 4 2.87 33.13 23.58
CA LYS A 4 1.76 32.67 24.42
C LYS A 4 1.41 31.23 24.05
N LYS A 5 1.64 30.31 25.00
CA LYS A 5 1.40 28.86 24.84
C LYS A 5 -0.08 28.46 24.76
N PHE A 6 -0.99 29.26 25.32
CA PHE A 6 -2.43 28.99 25.36
C PHE A 6 -3.20 30.13 24.71
N LEU A 7 -4.05 29.81 23.74
CA LEU A 7 -4.77 30.77 22.92
C LEU A 7 -6.27 30.51 23.00
N ASN A 8 -7.08 31.57 22.89
CA ASN A 8 -8.53 31.44 22.72
C ASN A 8 -8.88 31.20 21.24
N SER A 9 -10.17 30.98 20.95
CA SER A 9 -10.65 30.67 19.59
C SER A 9 -10.34 31.75 18.55
N ASP A 10 -10.39 33.02 18.94
CA ASP A 10 -10.18 34.15 18.04
C ASP A 10 -8.70 34.27 17.68
N GLU A 11 -7.83 34.17 18.70
CA GLU A 11 -6.38 34.12 18.53
C GLU A 11 -5.95 32.92 17.65
N VAL A 12 -6.56 31.75 17.84
CA VAL A 12 -6.28 30.55 17.01
C VAL A 12 -6.70 30.78 15.56
N SER A 13 -7.86 31.37 15.33
CA SER A 13 -8.38 31.63 13.98
C SER A 13 -7.44 32.55 13.17
N GLU A 14 -6.89 33.58 13.80
CA GLU A 14 -5.90 34.46 13.18
C GLU A 14 -4.58 33.75 12.83
N ILE A 15 -4.15 32.80 13.66
CA ILE A 15 -2.94 32.00 13.39
C ILE A 15 -3.20 31.02 12.26
N ILE A 16 -4.30 30.28 12.31
CA ILE A 16 -4.68 29.31 11.28
C ILE A 16 -4.72 29.99 9.92
N ALA A 17 -5.34 31.17 9.80
CA ALA A 17 -5.38 31.94 8.55
C ALA A 17 -4.00 32.29 7.96
N LYS A 18 -2.93 32.27 8.77
CA LYS A 18 -1.55 32.53 8.34
C LYS A 18 -0.76 31.26 8.03
N LEU A 19 -1.25 30.06 8.38
CA LEU A 19 -0.55 28.80 8.17
C LEU A 19 -0.62 28.29 6.73
N GLY A 20 -1.67 28.65 5.98
CA GLY A 20 -1.86 28.20 4.60
C GLY A 20 -3.12 28.76 3.98
N LEU A 21 -3.26 28.55 2.67
CA LEU A 21 -4.44 28.92 1.89
C LEU A 21 -5.46 27.78 1.78
N GLU A 22 -4.98 26.55 1.86
CA GLU A 22 -5.78 25.32 1.76
C GLU A 22 -5.55 24.47 3.00
N PHE A 23 -6.62 23.82 3.48
CA PHE A 23 -6.59 22.95 4.64
C PHE A 23 -7.30 21.64 4.33
N ALA A 24 -6.75 20.53 4.80
CA ALA A 24 -7.47 19.27 4.88
C ALA A 24 -8.12 19.12 6.25
N VAL A 25 -9.35 18.63 6.25
CA VAL A 25 -10.10 18.25 7.45
C VAL A 25 -9.96 16.74 7.61
N VAL A 26 -9.29 16.29 8.66
CA VAL A 26 -9.03 14.87 8.92
C VAL A 26 -9.85 14.44 10.13
N HIS A 27 -10.69 13.42 9.94
CA HIS A 27 -11.43 12.80 11.04
C HIS A 27 -10.59 11.72 11.71
N ASN A 28 -10.43 11.86 13.02
CA ASN A 28 -9.69 10.93 13.85
C ASN A 28 -10.57 9.74 14.26
N PRO A 29 -10.05 8.50 14.25
CA PRO A 29 -10.76 7.38 14.83
C PRO A 29 -10.80 7.51 16.36
N ALA A 30 -11.89 7.09 16.99
CA ALA A 30 -11.93 6.96 18.45
C ALA A 30 -10.83 5.97 18.92
N PRO A 31 -10.12 6.24 20.03
CA PRO A 31 -10.36 7.26 21.05
C PRO A 31 -9.56 8.57 20.87
N LEU A 32 -8.99 8.83 19.69
CA LEU A 32 -8.11 9.97 19.48
C LEU A 32 -8.89 11.30 19.57
N TYR A 33 -8.45 12.20 20.45
CA TYR A 33 -9.01 13.54 20.64
C TYR A 33 -8.03 14.60 20.10
N PRO A 34 -8.50 15.62 19.36
CA PRO A 34 -9.89 15.92 19.00
C PRO A 34 -10.44 15.01 17.87
N GLU A 35 -11.76 15.02 17.67
CA GLU A 35 -12.42 14.25 16.58
C GLU A 35 -11.93 14.69 15.18
N ILE A 36 -11.53 15.95 15.05
CA ILE A 36 -11.07 16.52 13.78
C ILE A 36 -9.72 17.21 13.98
N GLU A 37 -8.80 16.97 13.07
CA GLU A 37 -7.54 17.70 12.92
C GLU A 37 -7.56 18.51 11.61
N LEU A 38 -7.08 19.76 11.68
CA LEU A 38 -6.91 20.63 10.52
C LEU A 38 -5.45 20.66 10.10
N TYR A 39 -5.18 20.29 8.86
CA TYR A 39 -3.83 20.28 8.30
C TYR A 39 -3.66 21.37 7.23
N PRO A 40 -2.78 22.38 7.43
CA PRO A 40 -2.41 23.27 6.34
C PRO A 40 -1.71 22.46 5.25
N LEU A 41 -2.14 22.64 4.01
CA LEU A 41 -1.55 21.96 2.85
C LEU A 41 -0.48 22.85 2.22
N ALA A 42 0.68 22.27 1.92
CA ALA A 42 1.74 22.95 1.17
C ALA A 42 1.18 23.47 -0.17
N PRO A 43 1.50 24.70 -0.60
CA PRO A 43 1.06 25.21 -1.89
C PRO A 43 1.46 24.30 -3.04
N LYS A 44 0.57 24.12 -4.01
CA LYS A 44 0.85 23.29 -5.19
C LYS A 44 2.00 23.90 -6.00
N ILE A 45 3.00 23.08 -6.30
CA ILE A 45 4.09 23.41 -7.19
C ILE A 45 3.78 22.80 -8.55
N THR A 46 3.51 23.65 -9.54
CA THR A 46 3.15 23.25 -10.91
C THR A 46 4.25 23.60 -11.93
N ALA A 47 5.26 24.36 -11.52
CA ALA A 47 6.41 24.67 -12.35
C ALA A 47 7.50 23.59 -12.19
N PRO A 48 8.20 23.20 -13.28
CA PRO A 48 9.38 22.36 -13.20
C PRO A 48 10.46 22.96 -12.28
N GLN A 49 11.18 22.10 -11.57
CA GLN A 49 12.24 22.48 -10.65
C GLN A 49 13.60 22.40 -11.36
N LYS A 50 14.55 23.27 -10.98
CA LYS A 50 15.92 23.20 -11.50
C LYS A 50 16.66 21.94 -11.03
N GLU A 51 16.31 21.49 -9.83
CA GLU A 51 16.87 20.30 -9.20
C GLU A 51 15.84 19.69 -8.25
N LEU A 52 15.92 18.38 -8.08
CA LEU A 52 15.21 17.65 -7.03
C LEU A 52 16.22 17.12 -6.01
N SER A 53 15.78 16.94 -4.78
CA SER A 53 16.61 16.36 -3.70
C SER A 53 16.18 14.94 -3.34
N ALA A 54 14.90 14.63 -3.50
CA ALA A 54 14.37 13.32 -3.19
C ALA A 54 13.04 13.03 -3.92
N VAL A 55 12.73 11.75 -4.02
CA VAL A 55 11.43 11.23 -4.42
C VAL A 55 10.85 10.42 -3.26
N LEU A 56 9.63 10.75 -2.84
CA LEU A 56 8.86 10.00 -1.84
C LEU A 56 7.69 9.34 -2.56
N MET A 57 7.49 8.06 -2.31
CA MET A 57 6.45 7.28 -2.99
C MET A 57 5.67 6.45 -1.98
N ASP A 58 4.36 6.33 -2.19
CA ASP A 58 3.63 5.21 -1.62
C ASP A 58 4.10 3.87 -2.24
N LEU A 59 3.87 2.77 -1.52
CA LEU A 59 4.21 1.44 -1.99
C LEU A 59 3.10 0.81 -2.86
N GLU A 60 1.92 0.57 -2.28
CA GLU A 60 0.87 -0.24 -2.90
C GLU A 60 -0.09 0.63 -3.70
N GLY A 61 -0.14 0.42 -5.02
CA GLY A 61 -0.93 1.26 -5.93
C GLY A 61 -0.10 2.37 -6.59
N THR A 62 1.10 2.64 -6.07
CA THR A 62 2.05 3.63 -6.62
C THR A 62 3.35 3.00 -7.15
N VAL A 63 3.99 2.11 -6.38
CA VAL A 63 5.24 1.43 -6.76
C VAL A 63 4.97 0.00 -7.23
N CYS A 64 4.08 -0.71 -6.56
CA CYS A 64 3.71 -2.06 -6.92
C CYS A 64 2.20 -2.28 -6.85
N SER A 65 1.71 -3.29 -7.57
CA SER A 65 0.35 -3.80 -7.39
C SER A 65 0.39 -5.07 -6.54
N THR A 66 -0.44 -5.09 -5.50
CA THR A 66 -0.81 -6.27 -4.69
C THR A 66 -2.29 -6.61 -4.87
N LEU A 67 -2.95 -5.98 -5.84
CA LEU A 67 -4.41 -5.95 -5.95
C LEU A 67 -5.01 -7.35 -6.11
N ASP A 68 -4.42 -8.19 -6.95
CA ASP A 68 -4.93 -9.54 -7.21
C ASP A 68 -4.86 -10.40 -5.93
N LEU A 69 -3.75 -10.28 -5.18
CA LEU A 69 -3.57 -10.93 -3.89
C LEU A 69 -4.65 -10.49 -2.88
N ARG A 70 -4.89 -9.18 -2.79
CA ARG A 70 -5.86 -8.59 -1.86
C ARG A 70 -7.29 -8.94 -2.22
N LEU A 71 -7.67 -8.85 -3.49
CA LEU A 71 -9.01 -9.22 -3.96
C LEU A 71 -9.30 -10.69 -3.69
N HIS A 72 -8.32 -11.57 -3.89
CA HIS A 72 -8.47 -12.98 -3.57
C HIS A 72 -8.64 -13.23 -2.06
N ALA A 73 -7.86 -12.55 -1.21
CA ALA A 73 -8.04 -12.64 0.25
C ALA A 73 -9.41 -12.12 0.71
N LEU A 74 -9.92 -11.05 0.08
CA LEU A 74 -11.27 -10.51 0.31
C LEU A 74 -12.35 -11.49 -0.15
N GLU A 75 -12.20 -12.11 -1.32
CA GLU A 75 -13.11 -13.14 -1.80
C GLU A 75 -13.15 -14.33 -0.83
N ASN A 76 -11.99 -14.84 -0.41
CA ASN A 76 -11.89 -15.95 0.54
C ASN A 76 -12.50 -15.60 1.90
N THR A 77 -12.49 -14.33 2.29
CA THR A 77 -13.20 -13.86 3.48
C THR A 77 -14.71 -14.03 3.32
N VAL A 78 -15.29 -13.61 2.18
CA VAL A 78 -16.72 -13.80 1.88
C VAL A 78 -17.09 -15.27 1.79
N ARG A 79 -16.24 -16.10 1.16
CA ARG A 79 -16.43 -17.57 1.10
C ARG A 79 -16.49 -18.17 2.50
N SER A 80 -15.55 -17.79 3.37
CA SER A 80 -15.45 -18.32 4.73
C SER A 80 -16.66 -17.97 5.59
N ILE A 81 -17.12 -16.71 5.58
CA ILE A 81 -18.27 -16.28 6.39
C ILE A 81 -19.63 -16.75 5.83
N SER A 82 -19.70 -17.10 4.55
CA SER A 82 -20.94 -17.61 3.92
C SER A 82 -20.99 -19.14 3.84
N GLY A 83 -19.86 -19.82 4.03
CA GLY A 83 -19.72 -21.24 3.76
C GLY A 83 -20.04 -21.60 2.30
N ARG A 84 -19.76 -20.70 1.35
CA ARG A 84 -19.85 -20.91 -0.11
C ARG A 84 -18.43 -21.01 -0.66
N LEU A 85 -17.82 -22.17 -0.48
CA LEU A 85 -16.39 -22.37 -0.64
C LEU A 85 -15.98 -22.60 -2.10
N THR A 86 -16.91 -23.03 -2.96
CA THR A 86 -16.58 -23.35 -4.37
C THR A 86 -17.15 -22.31 -5.35
N LYS A 87 -16.61 -22.30 -6.58
CA LYS A 87 -17.11 -21.46 -7.69
C LYS A 87 -18.55 -21.82 -8.10
N ASP A 88 -18.96 -23.07 -7.87
CA ASP A 88 -20.33 -23.53 -8.14
C ASP A 88 -21.33 -22.98 -7.11
N GLU A 89 -20.90 -22.84 -5.85
CA GLU A 89 -21.73 -22.27 -4.77
C GLU A 89 -21.81 -20.74 -4.81
N TRP A 90 -20.73 -20.09 -5.27
CA TRP A 90 -20.65 -18.66 -5.52
C TRP A 90 -19.50 -18.34 -6.48
N LYS A 91 -19.82 -17.61 -7.56
CA LYS A 91 -18.87 -17.29 -8.63
C LYS A 91 -17.67 -16.44 -8.21
N GLY A 92 -17.76 -15.76 -7.06
CA GLY A 92 -16.73 -14.83 -6.58
C GLY A 92 -17.19 -13.37 -6.67
N LEU A 93 -16.25 -12.47 -6.38
CA LEU A 93 -16.49 -11.03 -6.46
C LEU A 93 -16.79 -10.61 -7.91
N ASP A 94 -17.72 -9.67 -8.08
CA ASP A 94 -18.11 -9.12 -9.36
C ASP A 94 -17.12 -8.01 -9.79
N PRO A 95 -16.38 -8.16 -10.91
CA PRO A 95 -15.39 -7.17 -11.30
C PRO A 95 -15.95 -5.78 -11.64
N LEU A 96 -17.21 -5.70 -12.09
CA LEU A 96 -17.86 -4.45 -12.46
C LEU A 96 -18.51 -3.76 -11.28
N ILE A 97 -19.00 -4.54 -10.30
CA ILE A 97 -19.73 -4.02 -9.14
C ILE A 97 -18.82 -3.91 -7.92
N ASP A 98 -18.07 -4.96 -7.58
CA ASP A 98 -17.30 -5.04 -6.34
C ASP A 98 -15.94 -4.35 -6.45
N HIS A 99 -15.16 -4.57 -7.51
CA HIS A 99 -13.79 -4.02 -7.59
C HIS A 99 -13.73 -2.49 -7.45
N PRO A 100 -14.65 -1.69 -8.04
CA PRO A 100 -14.65 -0.24 -7.84
C PRO A 100 -14.90 0.20 -6.38
N ASN A 101 -15.52 -0.67 -5.58
CA ASN A 101 -15.78 -0.46 -4.16
C ASN A 101 -14.67 -1.01 -3.25
N LEU A 102 -13.70 -1.74 -3.81
CA LEU A 102 -12.63 -2.40 -3.06
C LEU A 102 -11.24 -1.81 -3.36
N THR A 103 -11.13 -0.93 -4.34
CA THR A 103 -9.86 -0.31 -4.76
C THR A 103 -9.73 1.10 -4.19
N GLY A 104 -8.51 1.48 -3.77
CA GLY A 104 -8.18 2.83 -3.28
C GLY A 104 -8.68 3.20 -1.87
N ILE A 105 -9.28 2.26 -1.13
CA ILE A 105 -9.77 2.46 0.24
C ILE A 105 -9.11 1.50 1.24
N GLY A 106 -9.21 1.82 2.53
CA GLY A 106 -8.65 1.00 3.61
C GLY A 106 -9.34 -0.35 3.79
N THR A 107 -8.65 -1.30 4.41
CA THR A 107 -9.16 -2.65 4.70
C THR A 107 -10.49 -2.63 5.49
N PRO A 108 -10.66 -1.81 6.55
CA PRO A 108 -11.93 -1.76 7.26
C PRO A 108 -13.11 -1.37 6.36
N GLU A 109 -12.92 -0.41 5.46
CA GLU A 109 -13.95 0.05 4.52
C GLU A 109 -14.26 -1.02 3.46
N GLN A 110 -13.24 -1.73 2.96
CA GLN A 110 -13.40 -2.89 2.06
C GLN A 110 -14.30 -3.96 2.71
N ILE A 111 -14.01 -4.32 3.96
CA ILE A 111 -14.77 -5.33 4.70
C ILE A 111 -16.20 -4.85 4.99
N ARG A 112 -16.39 -3.58 5.39
CA ARG A 112 -17.73 -2.99 5.56
C ARG A 112 -18.58 -3.13 4.30
N TYR A 113 -18.02 -2.77 3.14
CA TYR A 113 -18.70 -2.94 1.86
C TYR A 113 -19.12 -4.40 1.63
N LEU A 114 -18.20 -5.36 1.83
CA LEU A 114 -18.49 -6.77 1.61
C LEU A 114 -19.56 -7.32 2.55
N ILE A 115 -19.47 -7.00 3.85
CA ILE A 115 -20.48 -7.42 4.84
C ILE A 115 -21.86 -6.86 4.47
N GLN A 116 -21.94 -5.61 4.04
CA GLN A 116 -23.20 -5.00 3.62
C GLN A 116 -23.73 -5.62 2.32
N ARG A 117 -22.87 -5.76 1.30
CA ARG A 117 -23.21 -6.27 -0.03
C ARG A 117 -23.67 -7.72 0.02
N TYR A 118 -23.00 -8.53 0.82
CA TYR A 118 -23.19 -9.98 0.93
C TYR A 118 -23.91 -10.39 2.22
N HIS A 119 -24.59 -9.47 2.91
CA HIS A 119 -25.25 -9.75 4.20
C HIS A 119 -26.14 -11.01 4.17
N ASN A 120 -26.93 -11.20 3.09
CA ASN A 120 -27.82 -12.35 2.93
C ASN A 120 -27.09 -13.69 2.74
N PHE A 121 -25.78 -13.67 2.48
CA PHE A 121 -24.98 -14.88 2.32
C PHE A 121 -24.33 -15.31 3.63
N ILE A 122 -24.21 -14.41 4.61
CA ILE A 122 -23.48 -14.67 5.85
C ILE A 122 -24.22 -15.72 6.68
N LYS A 123 -23.53 -16.79 7.05
CA LYS A 123 -24.04 -17.84 7.94
C LYS A 123 -23.40 -17.66 9.32
N PRO A 124 -24.17 -17.46 10.40
CA PRO A 124 -23.61 -17.21 11.74
C PRO A 124 -22.59 -18.26 12.20
N GLU A 125 -22.89 -19.54 12.00
CA GLU A 125 -21.99 -20.63 12.41
C GLU A 125 -20.70 -20.68 11.57
N ALA A 126 -20.79 -20.43 10.25
CA ALA A 126 -19.61 -20.35 9.39
C ALA A 126 -18.72 -19.16 9.78
N MET A 127 -19.34 -18.03 10.12
CA MET A 127 -18.62 -16.84 10.58
C MET A 127 -17.90 -17.08 11.92
N LYS A 128 -18.56 -17.72 12.89
CA LYS A 128 -17.94 -18.09 14.17
C LYS A 128 -16.76 -19.04 13.99
N GLU A 129 -16.93 -20.05 13.15
CA GLU A 129 -15.87 -21.02 12.83
C GLU A 129 -14.68 -20.33 12.16
N ALA A 130 -14.92 -19.53 11.12
CA ALA A 130 -13.88 -18.82 10.39
C ALA A 130 -13.15 -17.80 11.29
N TYR A 131 -13.87 -17.09 12.15
CA TYR A 131 -13.27 -16.17 13.11
C TYR A 131 -12.33 -16.88 14.08
N LEU A 132 -12.80 -17.97 14.72
CA LEU A 132 -11.95 -18.74 15.64
C LEU A 132 -10.75 -19.36 14.92
N HIS A 133 -10.95 -19.89 13.71
CA HIS A 133 -9.84 -20.38 12.88
C HIS A 133 -8.78 -19.29 12.69
N SER A 134 -9.22 -18.11 12.24
CA SER A 134 -8.32 -17.00 11.93
C SER A 134 -7.52 -16.55 13.15
N VAL A 135 -8.20 -16.33 14.28
CA VAL A 135 -7.56 -15.84 15.50
C VAL A 135 -6.60 -16.86 16.09
N LEU A 136 -6.99 -18.14 16.13
CA LEU A 136 -6.12 -19.20 16.63
C LEU A 136 -4.89 -19.39 15.73
N TRP A 137 -5.08 -19.42 14.40
CA TRP A 137 -3.96 -19.47 13.46
C TRP A 137 -3.01 -18.29 13.67
N THR A 138 -3.55 -17.08 13.82
CA THR A 138 -2.74 -15.86 14.01
C THR A 138 -1.91 -15.93 15.29
N ILE A 139 -2.52 -16.30 16.42
CA ILE A 139 -1.84 -16.39 17.72
C ILE A 139 -0.75 -17.47 17.73
N ILE A 140 -1.01 -18.63 17.11
CA ILE A 140 -0.13 -19.81 17.17
C ILE A 140 0.95 -19.78 16.09
N SER A 141 0.55 -19.58 14.83
CA SER A 141 1.41 -19.71 13.64
C SER A 141 1.81 -18.38 13.03
N GLY A 142 1.09 -17.29 13.31
CA GLY A 142 1.39 -15.98 12.73
C GLY A 142 2.81 -15.51 13.06
N HIS A 143 3.43 -14.76 12.15
CA HIS A 143 4.79 -14.24 12.31
C HIS A 143 4.83 -12.76 12.74
N ASN A 144 3.71 -12.06 12.68
CA ASN A 144 3.60 -10.66 13.09
C ASN A 144 3.13 -10.57 14.56
N GLU A 145 4.03 -10.17 15.47
CA GLU A 145 3.73 -10.09 16.91
C GLU A 145 2.68 -9.03 17.26
N GLU A 146 2.68 -7.87 16.60
CA GLU A 146 1.62 -6.86 16.80
C GLU A 146 0.25 -7.46 16.44
N ARG A 147 0.20 -8.21 15.35
CA ARG A 147 -1.04 -8.86 14.90
C ARG A 147 -1.51 -9.94 15.89
N LYS A 148 -0.59 -10.64 16.54
CA LYS A 148 -0.94 -11.57 17.63
C LYS A 148 -1.57 -10.85 18.81
N ASP A 149 -1.00 -9.72 19.22
CA ASP A 149 -1.54 -8.92 20.33
C ASP A 149 -2.92 -8.37 20.00
N GLU A 150 -3.10 -7.85 18.79
CA GLU A 150 -4.41 -7.39 18.31
C GLU A 150 -5.44 -8.54 18.27
N SER A 151 -5.04 -9.76 17.87
CA SER A 151 -5.94 -10.92 17.84
C SER A 151 -6.26 -11.45 19.25
N ARG A 152 -5.33 -11.35 20.22
CA ARG A 152 -5.61 -11.60 21.64
C ARG A 152 -6.63 -10.60 22.18
N TYR A 153 -6.43 -9.31 21.91
CA TYR A 153 -7.39 -8.27 22.28
C TYR A 153 -8.76 -8.50 21.61
N SER A 154 -8.78 -8.93 20.35
CA SER A 154 -10.01 -9.29 19.64
C SER A 154 -10.80 -10.38 20.37
N LEU A 155 -10.14 -11.44 20.88
CA LEU A 155 -10.79 -12.48 21.69
C LEU A 155 -11.44 -11.92 22.95
N GLU A 156 -10.73 -11.06 23.68
CA GLU A 156 -11.26 -10.45 24.89
C GLU A 156 -12.52 -9.64 24.59
N GLN A 157 -12.51 -8.87 23.50
CA GLN A 157 -13.64 -8.04 23.08
C GLN A 157 -14.90 -8.84 22.70
N VAL A 158 -14.76 -10.08 22.25
CA VAL A 158 -15.90 -10.96 21.92
C VAL A 158 -16.28 -11.91 23.07
N GLY A 159 -15.74 -11.68 24.27
CA GLY A 159 -16.06 -12.46 25.47
C GLY A 159 -15.30 -13.77 25.61
N LEU A 160 -14.23 -13.97 24.82
CA LEU A 160 -13.43 -15.18 24.78
C LEU A 160 -12.05 -15.04 25.45
N GLY A 161 -11.84 -14.02 26.30
CA GLY A 161 -10.56 -13.80 26.98
C GLY A 161 -10.08 -15.00 27.80
N GLU A 162 -10.98 -15.73 28.46
CA GLU A 162 -10.62 -16.95 29.22
C GLU A 162 -10.11 -18.10 28.34
N MET A 163 -10.39 -18.09 27.03
CA MET A 163 -9.83 -19.07 26.10
C MET A 163 -8.30 -18.97 26.03
N LEU A 164 -7.72 -17.78 26.28
CA LEU A 164 -6.27 -17.60 26.31
C LEU A 164 -5.59 -18.41 27.42
N LYS A 165 -6.31 -18.80 28.48
CA LYS A 165 -5.80 -19.63 29.58
C LYS A 165 -6.10 -21.13 29.39
N ASP A 166 -6.75 -21.50 28.30
CA ASP A 166 -7.11 -22.88 28.02
C ASP A 166 -5.87 -23.76 27.83
N SER A 167 -5.80 -24.89 28.54
CA SER A 167 -4.64 -25.78 28.50
C SER A 167 -4.35 -26.33 27.10
N LYS A 168 -5.39 -26.55 26.29
CA LYS A 168 -5.23 -27.02 24.91
C LYS A 168 -4.65 -25.93 24.03
N LEU A 169 -5.10 -24.69 24.19
CA LEU A 169 -4.51 -23.56 23.47
C LEU A 169 -3.04 -23.36 23.87
N GLN A 170 -2.74 -23.41 25.17
CA GLN A 170 -1.36 -23.30 25.67
C GLN A 170 -0.45 -24.41 25.10
N GLU A 171 -0.93 -25.65 25.01
CA GLU A 171 -0.21 -26.76 24.37
C GLU A 171 0.11 -26.46 22.90
N LEU A 172 -0.88 -25.99 22.12
CA LEU A 172 -0.69 -25.67 20.70
C LEU A 172 0.29 -24.51 20.50
N MET A 173 0.22 -23.48 21.35
CA MET A 173 1.14 -22.35 21.32
C MET A 173 2.58 -22.78 21.58
N LEU A 174 2.80 -23.77 22.46
CA LEU A 174 4.13 -24.35 22.70
C LEU A 174 4.64 -25.14 21.49
N GLN A 175 3.75 -25.87 20.82
CA GLN A 175 4.10 -26.68 19.64
C GLN A 175 4.34 -25.83 18.38
N LYS A 176 3.79 -24.61 18.30
CA LYS A 176 3.83 -23.71 17.13
C LYS A 176 3.31 -24.36 15.83
N GLU A 177 2.49 -25.39 15.95
CA GLU A 177 1.90 -26.08 14.80
C GLU A 177 0.39 -25.84 14.77
N PHE A 178 -0.05 -24.93 13.89
CA PHE A 178 -1.45 -24.82 13.51
C PHE A 178 -1.58 -25.02 11.99
N ASN A 179 -2.11 -26.17 11.58
CA ASN A 179 -2.28 -26.54 10.18
C ASN A 179 -3.75 -26.75 9.81
N LYS A 180 -4.02 -26.86 8.49
CA LYS A 180 -5.36 -26.97 7.88
C LYS A 180 -6.24 -28.10 8.44
N PHE A 181 -5.67 -29.07 9.16
CA PHE A 181 -6.40 -30.19 9.77
C PHE A 181 -7.08 -29.82 11.11
N ASN A 182 -6.89 -28.59 11.58
CA ASN A 182 -7.46 -28.09 12.82
C ASN A 182 -8.93 -27.67 12.73
N SER A 183 -9.61 -27.75 11.57
CA SER A 183 -11.06 -27.48 11.49
C SER A 183 -11.86 -28.38 12.44
N ASN A 184 -11.45 -29.64 12.59
CA ASN A 184 -12.03 -30.56 13.57
C ASN A 184 -11.74 -30.14 15.01
N LEU A 185 -10.55 -29.62 15.31
CA LEU A 185 -10.20 -29.12 16.63
C LEU A 185 -10.99 -27.86 16.97
N ILE A 186 -11.15 -26.94 16.02
CA ILE A 186 -11.97 -25.74 16.18
C ILE A 186 -13.42 -26.14 16.45
N ARG A 187 -14.02 -27.03 15.64
CA ARG A 187 -15.41 -27.46 15.82
C ARG A 187 -15.62 -28.26 17.09
N ASN A 188 -14.85 -29.32 17.29
CA ASN A 188 -15.12 -30.32 18.32
C ASN A 188 -14.66 -29.88 19.71
N TYR A 189 -13.71 -28.94 19.79
CA TYR A 189 -13.20 -28.44 21.07
C TYR A 189 -13.59 -26.98 21.31
N PHE A 190 -13.04 -26.05 20.52
CA PHE A 190 -13.17 -24.62 20.81
C PHE A 190 -14.59 -24.10 20.62
N LEU A 191 -15.26 -24.39 19.51
CA LEU A 191 -16.66 -24.01 19.28
C LEU A 191 -17.61 -24.73 20.25
N HIS A 192 -17.39 -26.02 20.51
CA HIS A 192 -18.21 -26.74 21.48
C HIS A 192 -18.11 -26.12 22.89
N LYS A 193 -16.91 -25.73 23.32
CA LYS A 193 -16.66 -25.20 24.67
C LYS A 193 -16.98 -23.71 24.80
N TYR A 194 -16.67 -22.91 23.79
CA TYR A 194 -16.69 -21.44 23.84
C TYR A 194 -17.70 -20.80 22.87
N GLY A 195 -18.26 -21.55 21.92
CA GLY A 195 -19.11 -21.01 20.84
C GLY A 195 -20.43 -20.39 21.30
N SER A 196 -20.90 -20.72 22.51
CA SER A 196 -22.06 -20.07 23.15
C SER A 196 -21.72 -18.70 23.74
N LEU A 197 -20.45 -18.47 24.10
CA LEU A 197 -19.96 -17.19 24.60
C LEU A 197 -19.60 -16.23 23.46
N LEU A 198 -19.19 -16.78 22.30
CA LEU A 198 -18.86 -16.01 21.11
C LEU A 198 -20.08 -15.25 20.57
N SER A 199 -20.08 -13.94 20.77
CA SER A 199 -21.13 -13.02 20.33
C SER A 199 -20.68 -12.21 19.12
N ILE A 200 -21.31 -12.45 17.96
CA ILE A 200 -21.23 -11.61 16.78
C ILE A 200 -22.68 -11.27 16.38
N LYS A 201 -23.19 -10.14 16.87
CA LYS A 201 -24.62 -9.80 16.84
C LYS A 201 -24.94 -8.61 15.95
N ASN A 202 -23.99 -7.69 15.78
CA ASN A 202 -24.21 -6.46 15.04
C ASN A 202 -23.20 -6.30 13.89
N PHE A 203 -23.45 -5.30 13.05
CA PHE A 203 -22.65 -5.00 11.87
C PHE A 203 -21.18 -4.72 12.22
N GLU A 204 -20.90 -3.97 13.29
CA GLU A 204 -19.53 -3.62 13.69
C GLU A 204 -18.74 -4.85 14.17
N GLU A 205 -19.38 -5.74 14.93
CA GLU A 205 -18.79 -7.02 15.35
C GLU A 205 -18.53 -7.92 14.14
N ALA A 206 -19.46 -7.95 13.17
CA ALA A 206 -19.28 -8.72 11.94
C ALA A 206 -18.09 -8.19 11.11
N VAL A 207 -17.97 -6.87 10.98
CA VAL A 207 -16.85 -6.22 10.29
C VAL A 207 -15.53 -6.54 11.00
N ARG A 208 -15.48 -6.46 12.33
CA ARG A 208 -14.28 -6.79 13.11
C ARG A 208 -13.85 -8.24 12.90
N ALA A 209 -14.79 -9.19 13.02
CA ALA A 209 -14.50 -10.60 12.84
C ALA A 209 -14.06 -10.92 11.39
N ALA A 210 -14.72 -10.34 10.38
CA ALA A 210 -14.30 -10.50 8.99
C ALA A 210 -12.94 -9.85 8.68
N THR A 211 -12.57 -8.79 9.39
CA THR A 211 -11.24 -8.18 9.29
C THR A 211 -10.15 -9.15 9.78
N GLU A 212 -10.37 -9.85 10.90
CA GLU A 212 -9.44 -10.92 11.35
C GLU A 212 -9.32 -12.01 10.29
N ILE A 213 -10.43 -12.48 9.73
CA ILE A 213 -10.44 -13.52 8.69
C ILE A 213 -9.64 -13.08 7.47
N PHE A 214 -9.83 -11.84 7.02
CA PHE A 214 -9.06 -11.27 5.92
C PHE A 214 -7.57 -11.27 6.20
N PHE A 215 -7.12 -10.76 7.36
CA PHE A 215 -5.69 -10.69 7.67
C PHE A 215 -5.05 -12.08 7.74
N GLN A 216 -5.72 -13.06 8.32
CA GLN A 216 -5.22 -14.43 8.31
C GLN A 216 -5.08 -14.98 6.88
N ASN A 217 -6.09 -14.78 6.02
CA ASN A 217 -6.02 -15.25 4.63
C ASN A 217 -4.87 -14.56 3.89
N TYR A 218 -4.75 -13.24 4.05
CA TYR A 218 -3.72 -12.44 3.42
C TYR A 218 -2.30 -12.82 3.88
N HIS A 219 -2.11 -13.04 5.19
CA HIS A 219 -0.80 -13.44 5.74
C HIS A 219 -0.38 -14.85 5.31
N GLN A 220 -1.30 -15.80 5.24
CA GLN A 220 -1.00 -17.13 4.70
C GLN A 220 -0.54 -17.05 3.24
N MET A 221 -1.19 -16.22 2.44
CA MET A 221 -0.80 -16.00 1.05
C MET A 221 0.58 -15.33 0.93
N LEU A 222 0.88 -14.34 1.76
CA LEU A 222 2.20 -13.71 1.81
C LEU A 222 3.29 -14.69 2.28
N GLU A 223 2.98 -15.60 3.19
CA GLU A 223 3.92 -16.66 3.59
C GLU A 223 4.24 -17.59 2.42
N LEU A 224 3.24 -17.99 1.62
CA LEU A 224 3.48 -18.79 0.41
C LEU A 224 4.41 -18.06 -0.57
N VAL A 225 4.18 -16.76 -0.81
CA VAL A 225 5.08 -15.94 -1.64
C VAL A 225 6.50 -15.96 -1.08
N LYS A 226 6.66 -15.70 0.22
CA LYS A 226 7.96 -15.69 0.90
C LYS A 226 8.71 -17.02 0.78
N TYR A 227 8.00 -18.15 0.77
CA TYR A 227 8.58 -19.49 0.63
C TYR A 227 8.80 -19.92 -0.84
N GLY A 228 8.55 -19.04 -1.82
CA GLY A 228 8.77 -19.33 -3.24
C GLY A 228 7.61 -20.05 -3.93
N GLU A 229 6.46 -20.18 -3.26
CA GLU A 229 5.24 -20.80 -3.80
C GLU A 229 4.35 -19.77 -4.56
N GLY A 230 4.87 -18.58 -4.84
CA GLY A 230 4.15 -17.49 -5.48
C GLY A 230 3.56 -17.83 -6.85
N SER A 231 4.26 -18.63 -7.67
CA SER A 231 3.76 -19.06 -8.98
C SER A 231 2.58 -20.03 -8.89
N ASN A 232 2.61 -20.95 -7.92
CA ASN A 232 1.50 -21.87 -7.68
C ASN A 232 0.27 -21.10 -7.18
N LEU A 233 0.50 -20.12 -6.29
CA LEU A 233 -0.56 -19.22 -5.83
C LEU A 233 -1.10 -18.35 -6.99
N ALA A 234 -0.25 -17.89 -7.89
CA ALA A 234 -0.68 -17.12 -9.06
C ALA A 234 -1.59 -17.95 -9.99
N GLU A 235 -1.28 -19.21 -10.21
CA GLU A 235 -2.15 -20.13 -10.97
C GLU A 235 -3.52 -20.30 -10.31
N GLU A 236 -3.58 -20.42 -8.98
CA GLU A 236 -4.83 -20.50 -8.23
C GLU A 236 -5.66 -19.20 -8.34
N VAL A 237 -5.00 -18.06 -8.18
CA VAL A 237 -5.65 -16.74 -8.10
C VAL A 237 -6.12 -16.25 -9.48
N SER A 238 -5.25 -16.30 -10.49
CA SER A 238 -5.47 -15.69 -11.80
C SER A 238 -5.60 -16.70 -12.94
N GLY A 239 -5.32 -17.99 -12.70
CA GLY A 239 -5.19 -19.01 -13.75
C GLY A 239 -3.91 -18.87 -14.57
N GLN A 240 -2.97 -18.01 -14.16
CA GLN A 240 -1.76 -17.67 -14.91
C GLN A 240 -0.53 -17.73 -14.00
N SER A 241 0.19 -18.87 -14.02
CA SER A 241 1.39 -19.09 -13.20
C SER A 241 2.55 -18.16 -13.53
N GLU A 242 2.60 -17.63 -14.75
CA GLU A 242 3.68 -16.74 -15.23
C GLU A 242 3.54 -15.27 -14.79
N LEU A 243 2.39 -14.88 -14.21
CA LEU A 243 2.12 -13.50 -13.79
C LEU A 243 2.26 -13.37 -12.27
N PRO A 244 3.32 -12.69 -11.77
CA PRO A 244 3.51 -12.50 -10.34
C PRO A 244 2.35 -11.70 -9.72
N LEU A 245 1.88 -12.15 -8.55
CA LEU A 245 0.82 -11.47 -7.79
C LEU A 245 1.27 -10.16 -7.15
N ILE A 246 2.58 -9.99 -6.99
CA ILE A 246 3.23 -8.74 -6.58
C ILE A 246 4.11 -8.32 -7.73
N ARG A 247 3.84 -7.16 -8.31
CA ARG A 247 4.55 -6.68 -9.50
C ARG A 247 4.79 -5.18 -9.45
N PRO A 248 5.91 -4.70 -10.02
CA PRO A 248 6.12 -3.27 -10.15
C PRO A 248 5.03 -2.67 -11.05
N LEU A 249 4.66 -1.43 -10.75
CA LEU A 249 3.91 -0.66 -11.72
C LEU A 249 4.80 -0.28 -12.92
N PRO A 250 4.20 -0.10 -14.11
CA PRO A 250 4.78 0.57 -15.27
C PRO A 250 5.92 1.56 -14.97
N SER A 251 7.09 1.32 -15.56
CA SER A 251 8.30 2.17 -15.47
C SER A 251 8.92 2.39 -14.08
N ILE A 252 8.43 1.75 -13.01
CA ILE A 252 9.03 1.85 -11.68
C ILE A 252 10.49 1.37 -11.64
N PRO A 253 10.85 0.23 -12.25
CA PRO A 253 12.24 -0.23 -12.25
C PRO A 253 13.17 0.74 -12.96
N VAL A 254 12.70 1.34 -14.06
CA VAL A 254 13.40 2.40 -14.80
C VAL A 254 13.57 3.64 -13.94
N LEU A 255 12.50 4.09 -13.27
CA LEU A 255 12.55 5.24 -12.36
C LEU A 255 13.58 5.00 -11.26
N PHE A 256 13.55 3.85 -10.60
CA PHE A 256 14.49 3.54 -9.50
C PHE A 256 15.94 3.56 -9.97
N ALA A 257 16.25 2.91 -11.09
CA ALA A 257 17.61 2.95 -11.64
C ALA A 257 18.02 4.36 -12.10
N LEU A 258 17.08 5.13 -12.65
CA LEU A 258 17.30 6.50 -13.12
C LEU A 258 17.59 7.46 -11.96
N VAL A 259 16.75 7.47 -10.91
CA VAL A 259 16.90 8.43 -9.80
C VAL A 259 18.16 8.17 -8.99
N LYS A 260 18.67 6.93 -8.96
CA LYS A 260 19.97 6.62 -8.36
C LYS A 260 21.16 6.95 -9.28
N GLY A 261 20.90 7.48 -10.48
CA GLY A 261 21.92 7.90 -11.43
C GLY A 261 22.60 6.75 -12.18
N TRP A 262 21.99 5.57 -12.25
CA TRP A 262 22.66 4.38 -12.78
C TRP A 262 22.51 4.22 -14.29
N LEU A 263 21.47 4.80 -14.90
CA LEU A 263 21.19 4.61 -16.33
C LEU A 263 22.00 5.55 -17.25
N GLY A 264 22.24 6.81 -16.87
CA GLY A 264 22.90 7.77 -17.75
C GLY A 264 22.21 7.86 -19.12
N GLU A 265 22.96 7.78 -20.21
CA GLU A 265 22.40 7.77 -21.58
C GLU A 265 21.76 6.44 -22.01
N ASP A 266 22.04 5.34 -21.30
CA ASP A 266 21.49 4.01 -21.60
C ASP A 266 19.98 3.95 -21.38
N ILE A 267 19.38 4.93 -20.67
CA ILE A 267 17.92 5.06 -20.56
C ILE A 267 17.25 5.15 -21.94
N SER A 268 17.96 5.65 -22.96
CA SER A 268 17.45 5.72 -24.32
C SER A 268 17.04 4.35 -24.86
N TYR A 269 17.73 3.25 -24.51
CA TYR A 269 17.37 1.90 -24.94
C TYR A 269 15.99 1.44 -24.44
N LEU A 270 15.50 2.05 -23.35
CA LEU A 270 14.22 1.72 -22.72
C LEU A 270 13.07 2.61 -23.24
N PHE A 271 13.37 3.61 -24.07
CA PHE A 271 12.38 4.59 -24.54
C PHE A 271 11.20 3.94 -25.28
N ASP A 272 11.46 3.03 -26.20
CA ASP A 272 10.40 2.47 -27.06
C ASP A 272 9.39 1.64 -26.24
N GLU A 273 9.86 0.90 -25.24
CA GLU A 273 9.01 0.11 -24.33
C GLU A 273 8.13 1.02 -23.47
N MET A 274 8.74 2.03 -22.83
CA MET A 274 7.99 3.04 -22.06
C MET A 274 6.97 3.79 -22.94
N ARG A 275 7.34 4.11 -24.19
CA ARG A 275 6.46 4.80 -25.13
C ARG A 275 5.23 3.96 -25.45
N GLU A 276 5.41 2.68 -25.77
CA GLU A 276 4.29 1.79 -26.09
C GLU A 276 3.39 1.55 -24.88
N GLU A 277 3.97 1.41 -23.68
CA GLU A 277 3.23 1.32 -22.43
C GLU A 277 2.35 2.56 -22.18
N LEU A 278 2.90 3.77 -22.36
CA LEU A 278 2.13 5.02 -22.21
C LEU A 278 0.99 5.11 -23.22
N LYS A 279 1.22 4.73 -24.48
CA LYS A 279 0.17 4.71 -25.52
C LYS A 279 -0.97 3.75 -25.18
N GLN A 280 -0.65 2.55 -24.69
CA GLN A 280 -1.65 1.55 -24.32
C GLN A 280 -2.48 2.00 -23.12
N LYS A 281 -1.84 2.58 -22.10
CA LYS A 281 -2.51 2.99 -20.86
C LYS A 281 -3.34 4.25 -21.04
N SER A 282 -2.87 5.22 -21.82
CA SER A 282 -3.62 6.46 -22.04
C SER A 282 -3.26 7.16 -23.36
N SER A 283 -3.94 6.78 -24.43
CA SER A 283 -3.82 7.44 -25.74
C SER A 283 -4.14 8.93 -25.70
N GLN A 284 -5.00 9.36 -24.78
CA GLN A 284 -5.37 10.78 -24.57
C GLN A 284 -4.25 11.62 -23.94
N VAL A 285 -3.29 10.98 -23.27
CA VAL A 285 -2.23 11.62 -22.49
C VAL A 285 -0.86 11.50 -23.16
N TYR A 286 -0.78 10.67 -24.18
CA TYR A 286 0.37 10.62 -25.08
C TYR A 286 0.52 11.96 -25.82
N ARG A 287 1.51 12.78 -25.43
CA ARG A 287 1.75 14.13 -25.97
C ARG A 287 3.03 14.25 -26.79
N ILE A 288 3.71 13.13 -27.04
CA ILE A 288 5.00 13.11 -27.75
C ILE A 288 4.74 13.35 -29.24
N SER A 289 5.04 14.57 -29.70
CA SER A 289 4.98 14.99 -31.10
C SER A 289 6.22 14.54 -31.90
N SER A 290 7.40 14.61 -31.28
CA SER A 290 8.67 14.16 -31.85
C SER A 290 9.33 13.10 -30.96
N GLN A 291 9.55 11.90 -31.52
CA GLN A 291 10.16 10.80 -30.79
C GLN A 291 11.65 11.05 -30.55
N GLU A 292 12.34 11.67 -31.52
CA GLU A 292 13.75 12.02 -31.41
C GLU A 292 13.95 13.05 -30.29
N GLU A 293 13.14 14.11 -30.26
CA GLU A 293 13.22 15.14 -29.22
C GLU A 293 12.90 14.57 -27.82
N ALA A 294 11.90 13.69 -27.71
CA ALA A 294 11.57 13.05 -26.44
C ALA A 294 12.69 12.11 -25.95
N ARG A 295 13.32 11.37 -26.86
CA ARG A 295 14.48 10.53 -26.55
C ARG A 295 15.68 11.38 -26.13
N GLU A 296 15.94 12.49 -26.80
CA GLU A 296 17.01 13.43 -26.41
C GLU A 296 16.77 14.04 -25.02
N LYS A 297 15.53 14.45 -24.71
CA LYS A 297 15.16 14.94 -23.37
C LYS A 297 15.37 13.87 -22.30
N LEU A 298 14.99 12.63 -22.58
CA LEU A 298 15.19 11.50 -21.68
C LEU A 298 16.68 11.21 -21.43
N VAL A 299 17.52 11.32 -22.47
CA VAL A 299 18.99 11.21 -22.33
C VAL A 299 19.55 12.35 -21.49
N LYS A 300 19.09 13.59 -21.71
CA LYS A 300 19.49 14.74 -20.88
C LYS A 300 19.12 14.53 -19.41
N LEU A 301 17.92 14.01 -19.14
CA LEU A 301 17.48 13.65 -17.79
C LEU A 301 18.40 12.60 -17.17
N GLY A 302 18.72 11.54 -17.92
CA GLY A 302 19.63 10.48 -17.48
C GLY A 302 21.02 10.99 -17.11
N LYS A 303 21.63 11.84 -17.96
CA LYS A 303 22.93 12.48 -17.68
C LYS A 303 22.87 13.43 -16.48
N PHE A 304 21.77 14.17 -16.34
CA PHE A 304 21.57 15.05 -15.20
C PHE A 304 21.54 14.25 -13.88
N LEU A 305 20.77 13.17 -13.82
CA LEU A 305 20.62 12.35 -12.61
C LEU A 305 21.84 11.45 -12.32
N GLU A 306 22.67 11.14 -13.31
CA GLU A 306 23.97 10.50 -13.09
C GLU A 306 24.92 11.38 -12.27
N THR A 307 24.81 12.71 -12.41
CA THR A 307 25.59 13.69 -11.65
C THR A 307 24.87 14.22 -10.41
N HIS A 308 23.53 14.11 -10.36
CA HIS A 308 22.68 14.58 -9.26
C HIS A 308 21.69 13.48 -8.84
N PRO A 309 22.15 12.36 -8.29
CA PRO A 309 21.26 11.29 -7.86
C PRO A 309 20.36 11.75 -6.72
N LEU A 310 19.12 11.28 -6.73
CA LEU A 310 18.11 11.59 -5.74
C LEU A 310 18.10 10.56 -4.62
N LYS A 311 17.65 10.98 -3.44
CA LYS A 311 17.24 10.02 -2.41
C LYS A 311 15.85 9.47 -2.71
N LEU A 312 15.63 8.20 -2.41
CA LEU A 312 14.35 7.52 -2.57
C LEU A 312 13.82 7.09 -1.21
N ALA A 313 12.56 7.43 -0.94
CA ALA A 313 11.84 6.89 0.21
C ALA A 313 10.52 6.26 -0.18
N LEU A 314 10.26 5.09 0.41
CA LEU A 314 8.99 4.38 0.29
C LEU A 314 8.22 4.48 1.60
N VAL A 315 6.92 4.77 1.51
CA VAL A 315 6.06 5.05 2.66
C VAL A 315 4.72 4.34 2.51
N THR A 316 4.42 3.38 3.38
CA THR A 316 3.17 2.60 3.33
C THR A 316 2.39 2.65 4.64
N SER A 317 1.06 2.52 4.53
CA SER A 317 0.16 2.27 5.67
C SER A 317 0.05 0.79 6.04
N SER A 318 0.77 -0.10 5.34
CA SER A 318 0.86 -1.52 5.68
C SER A 318 1.89 -1.76 6.78
N GLY A 319 1.71 -2.84 7.54
CA GLY A 319 2.62 -3.24 8.60
C GLY A 319 3.96 -3.70 8.05
N GLY A 320 5.02 -3.60 8.85
CA GLY A 320 6.37 -3.91 8.41
C GLY A 320 6.57 -5.35 7.97
N TYR A 321 5.86 -6.30 8.58
CA TYR A 321 5.89 -7.70 8.17
C TYR A 321 5.38 -7.90 6.73
N GLU A 322 4.22 -7.33 6.40
CA GLU A 322 3.65 -7.49 5.05
C GLU A 322 4.53 -6.77 4.02
N ALA A 323 4.92 -5.55 4.35
CA ALA A 323 5.60 -4.68 3.42
C ALA A 323 7.04 -5.16 3.11
N ASP A 324 7.71 -5.82 4.05
CA ASP A 324 9.02 -6.47 3.81
C ASP A 324 8.91 -7.63 2.81
N ILE A 325 7.91 -8.51 2.99
CA ILE A 325 7.65 -9.61 2.04
C ILE A 325 7.35 -9.05 0.64
N ILE A 326 6.51 -8.01 0.57
CA ILE A 326 6.16 -7.35 -0.70
C ILE A 326 7.40 -6.78 -1.38
N LEU A 327 8.28 -6.09 -0.65
CA LEU A 327 9.48 -5.49 -1.23
C LEU A 327 10.49 -6.53 -1.69
N VAL A 328 10.70 -7.60 -0.92
CA VAL A 328 11.60 -8.70 -1.32
C VAL A 328 11.11 -9.32 -2.64
N GLU A 329 9.82 -9.66 -2.72
CA GLU A 329 9.27 -10.25 -3.94
C GLU A 329 9.25 -9.26 -5.11
N LEU A 330 8.91 -8.00 -4.86
CA LEU A 330 8.96 -6.95 -5.86
C LEU A 330 10.36 -6.87 -6.49
N PHE A 331 11.43 -6.83 -5.67
CA PHE A 331 12.80 -6.73 -6.17
C PHE A 331 13.27 -8.00 -6.88
N ASN A 332 12.76 -9.17 -6.51
CA ASN A 332 12.94 -10.40 -7.29
C ASN A 332 12.34 -10.24 -8.69
N VAL A 333 11.09 -9.78 -8.78
CA VAL A 333 10.40 -9.56 -10.06
C VAL A 333 11.11 -8.50 -10.91
N ILE A 334 11.52 -7.39 -10.29
CA ILE A 334 12.31 -6.33 -10.96
C ILE A 334 13.62 -6.89 -11.52
N SER A 335 14.33 -7.73 -10.75
CA SER A 335 15.56 -8.36 -11.23
C SER A 335 15.33 -9.25 -12.45
N HIS A 336 14.18 -9.95 -12.52
CA HIS A 336 13.80 -10.71 -13.72
C HIS A 336 13.49 -9.81 -14.91
N GLU A 337 12.90 -8.63 -14.68
CA GLU A 337 12.64 -7.62 -15.71
C GLU A 337 13.95 -7.03 -16.26
N ILE A 338 14.87 -6.61 -15.38
CA ILE A 338 16.18 -6.06 -15.76
C ILE A 338 16.98 -7.03 -16.64
N ARG A 339 16.88 -8.35 -16.39
CA ARG A 339 17.52 -9.36 -17.26
C ARG A 339 17.06 -9.26 -18.72
N LYS A 340 15.81 -8.84 -18.96
CA LYS A 340 15.20 -8.71 -20.29
C LYS A 340 15.50 -7.36 -20.95
N TRP A 341 15.98 -6.36 -20.21
CA TRP A 341 16.28 -5.04 -20.75
C TRP A 341 17.34 -5.09 -21.85
N LYS A 342 17.14 -4.27 -22.88
CA LYS A 342 18.02 -4.16 -24.06
C LYS A 342 19.12 -3.11 -23.86
N ILE A 343 19.76 -3.12 -22.70
CA ILE A 343 20.87 -2.24 -22.32
C ILE A 343 22.22 -2.97 -22.40
N PRO A 344 23.37 -2.26 -22.39
CA PRO A 344 24.69 -2.90 -22.38
C PRO A 344 24.84 -3.93 -21.24
N GLN A 345 25.52 -5.04 -21.53
CA GLN A 345 25.62 -6.17 -20.59
C GLN A 345 26.28 -5.78 -19.27
N ALA A 346 27.36 -5.01 -19.30
CA ALA A 346 28.03 -4.52 -18.10
C ALA A 346 27.10 -3.66 -17.22
N LYS A 347 26.22 -2.86 -17.85
CA LYS A 347 25.23 -2.05 -17.15
C LYS A 347 24.17 -2.94 -16.50
N LYS A 348 23.68 -3.95 -17.23
CA LYS A 348 22.73 -4.93 -16.73
C LYS A 348 23.25 -5.68 -15.50
N GLU A 349 24.49 -6.17 -15.54
CA GLU A 349 25.12 -6.89 -14.42
C GLU A 349 25.23 -6.00 -13.17
N MET A 350 25.69 -4.75 -13.34
CA MET A 350 25.74 -3.78 -12.24
C MET A 350 24.35 -3.51 -11.65
N LEU A 351 23.32 -3.34 -12.49
CA LEU A 351 21.96 -3.15 -12.00
C LEU A 351 21.43 -4.37 -11.25
N LEU A 352 21.68 -5.59 -11.74
CA LEU A 352 21.26 -6.82 -11.03
C LEU A 352 21.92 -6.95 -9.66
N GLU A 353 23.18 -6.53 -9.51
CA GLU A 353 23.84 -6.46 -8.21
C GLU A 353 23.15 -5.41 -7.30
N LYS A 354 22.87 -4.21 -7.82
CA LYS A 354 22.19 -3.16 -7.06
C LYS A 354 20.77 -3.54 -6.65
N PHE A 355 20.01 -4.23 -7.50
CA PHE A 355 18.64 -4.65 -7.22
C PHE A 355 18.53 -6.00 -6.48
N SER A 356 19.66 -6.58 -6.04
CA SER A 356 19.66 -7.82 -5.25
C SER A 356 19.03 -7.70 -3.86
N ASP A 357 19.00 -6.49 -3.30
CA ASP A 357 18.32 -6.16 -2.04
C ASP A 357 17.70 -4.76 -2.20
N TYR A 358 16.43 -4.60 -1.81
CA TYR A 358 15.74 -3.32 -1.89
C TYR A 358 16.44 -2.21 -1.10
N LYS A 359 17.18 -2.55 -0.05
CA LYS A 359 17.95 -1.62 0.80
C LYS A 359 19.12 -0.95 0.08
N ASN A 360 19.57 -1.52 -1.04
CA ASN A 360 20.59 -0.89 -1.89
C ASN A 360 20.02 0.26 -2.74
N VAL A 361 18.69 0.30 -2.92
CA VAL A 361 18.00 1.26 -3.79
C VAL A 361 17.19 2.26 -2.97
N VAL A 362 16.47 1.77 -1.96
CA VAL A 362 15.59 2.56 -1.09
C VAL A 362 16.37 3.10 0.11
N ASP A 363 16.57 4.42 0.15
CA ASP A 363 17.35 5.05 1.22
C ASP A 363 16.58 5.09 2.55
N VAL A 364 15.26 5.26 2.51
CA VAL A 364 14.38 5.25 3.68
C VAL A 364 13.09 4.48 3.41
N PHE A 365 12.75 3.57 4.30
CA PHE A 365 11.50 2.83 4.26
C PHE A 365 10.70 3.03 5.55
N ILE A 366 9.48 3.55 5.41
CA ILE A 366 8.55 3.81 6.52
C ILE A 366 7.29 2.95 6.33
N THR A 367 6.91 2.26 7.38
CA THR A 367 5.72 1.41 7.47
C THR A 367 4.81 1.90 8.58
N ALA A 368 3.59 1.36 8.67
CA ALA A 368 2.65 1.71 9.72
C ALA A 368 3.22 1.52 11.14
N ASP A 369 4.12 0.55 11.35
CA ASP A 369 4.76 0.29 12.64
C ASP A 369 5.57 1.48 13.19
N LYS A 370 5.85 2.49 12.36
CA LYS A 370 6.59 3.71 12.78
C LYS A 370 5.68 4.79 13.35
N VAL A 371 4.37 4.63 13.20
CA VAL A 371 3.36 5.49 13.80
C VAL A 371 2.40 4.62 14.62
N SER A 372 1.60 5.22 15.49
CA SER A 372 0.48 4.47 16.04
C SER A 372 -0.51 4.18 14.92
N ARG A 373 -1.06 2.96 14.85
CA ARG A 373 -2.08 2.55 13.87
C ARG A 373 -3.36 3.40 13.90
N ILE A 374 -3.52 4.24 14.93
CA ILE A 374 -4.60 5.24 15.02
C ILE A 374 -4.31 6.53 14.22
N ARG A 375 -3.12 6.67 13.64
CA ARG A 375 -2.72 7.80 12.79
C ARG A 375 -2.27 7.36 11.38
N PRO A 376 -3.08 6.58 10.63
CA PRO A 376 -2.76 6.22 9.25
C PRO A 376 -2.90 7.44 8.32
N LYS A 377 -2.54 7.31 7.04
CA LYS A 377 -2.95 8.30 6.02
C LYS A 377 -4.47 8.53 6.14
N PRO A 378 -4.98 9.78 6.20
CA PRO A 378 -4.38 11.02 5.70
C PRO A 378 -3.47 11.79 6.67
N HIS A 379 -3.15 11.26 7.84
CA HIS A 379 -2.17 11.88 8.73
C HIS A 379 -0.80 11.98 8.06
N ARG A 380 -0.15 13.14 8.21
CA ARG A 380 1.16 13.44 7.61
C ARG A 380 2.34 12.69 8.22
N ASP A 381 2.10 12.00 9.34
CA ASP A 381 3.12 11.48 10.26
C ASP A 381 4.14 10.58 9.53
N LEU A 382 3.66 9.62 8.73
CA LEU A 382 4.52 8.69 7.99
C LEU A 382 5.49 9.42 7.04
N PHE A 383 4.99 10.37 6.24
CA PHE A 383 5.82 11.15 5.33
C PHE A 383 6.74 12.13 6.07
N SER A 384 6.28 12.70 7.19
CA SER A 384 7.10 13.58 8.03
C SER A 384 8.30 12.81 8.64
N ILE A 385 8.07 11.58 9.08
CA ILE A 385 9.14 10.67 9.55
C ILE A 385 10.09 10.33 8.40
N ALA A 386 9.58 10.06 7.20
CA ALA A 386 10.41 9.79 6.03
C ALA A 386 11.34 10.97 5.71
N LEU A 387 10.81 12.20 5.65
CA LEU A 387 11.57 13.43 5.44
C LEU A 387 12.65 13.64 6.50
N SER A 388 12.31 13.40 7.77
CA SER A 388 13.26 13.48 8.88
C SER A 388 14.39 12.46 8.74
N ARG A 389 14.08 11.20 8.39
CA ARG A 389 15.10 10.15 8.23
C ARG A 389 15.98 10.34 7.01
N LEU A 390 15.44 10.92 5.95
CA LEU A 390 16.21 11.32 4.77
C LEU A 390 17.19 12.47 5.10
N GLY A 391 17.01 13.16 6.24
CA GLY A 391 17.81 14.30 6.63
C GLY A 391 17.58 15.52 5.73
N ILE A 392 16.36 15.70 5.22
CA ILE A 392 16.03 16.80 4.32
C ILE A 392 15.58 18.02 5.14
N PRO A 393 16.25 19.18 5.03
CA PRO A 393 15.82 20.38 5.72
C PRO A 393 14.54 20.97 5.11
N HIS A 394 13.74 21.65 5.93
CA HIS A 394 12.49 22.29 5.47
C HIS A 394 12.69 23.24 4.29
N SER A 395 13.86 23.92 4.23
CA SER A 395 14.20 24.85 3.15
C SER A 395 14.28 24.21 1.76
N THR A 396 14.35 22.88 1.67
CA THR A 396 14.42 22.15 0.40
C THR A 396 13.14 21.38 0.08
N PHE A 397 12.06 21.56 0.85
CA PHE A 397 10.80 20.83 0.61
C PHE A 397 10.16 21.13 -0.75
N SER A 398 10.44 22.29 -1.34
CA SER A 398 10.01 22.60 -2.71
C SER A 398 10.70 21.76 -3.79
N ARG A 399 11.76 21.02 -3.45
CA ARG A 399 12.58 20.17 -4.33
C ARG A 399 12.30 18.68 -4.11
N ILE A 400 11.19 18.37 -3.46
CA ILE A 400 10.79 16.99 -3.16
C ILE A 400 9.60 16.65 -4.04
N LEU A 401 9.70 15.53 -4.75
CA LEU A 401 8.62 15.00 -5.56
C LEU A 401 7.91 13.88 -4.80
N GLY A 402 6.61 14.00 -4.59
CA GLY A 402 5.77 12.97 -3.97
C GLY A 402 4.90 12.25 -4.99
N PHE A 403 4.87 10.92 -4.99
CA PHE A 403 3.92 10.09 -5.76
C PHE A 403 2.97 9.32 -4.83
N GLU A 404 1.69 9.28 -5.19
CA GLU A 404 0.63 8.56 -4.47
C GLU A 404 -0.52 8.25 -5.41
N ASP A 405 -1.33 7.24 -5.13
CA ASP A 405 -2.49 6.85 -5.94
C ASP A 405 -3.83 7.16 -5.26
N SER A 406 -3.82 7.52 -3.98
CA SER A 406 -4.99 7.76 -3.14
C SER A 406 -5.14 9.22 -2.69
N GLU A 407 -6.38 9.64 -2.47
CA GLU A 407 -6.70 10.96 -1.89
C GLU A 407 -6.05 11.15 -0.51
N ASN A 408 -6.20 10.17 0.38
CA ASN A 408 -5.63 10.23 1.72
C ASN A 408 -4.09 10.38 1.69
N GLY A 409 -3.42 9.69 0.77
CA GLY A 409 -1.99 9.80 0.62
C GLY A 409 -1.52 11.12 0.05
N ILE A 410 -2.23 11.67 -0.94
CA ILE A 410 -1.94 13.01 -1.47
C ILE A 410 -2.12 14.08 -0.38
N ILE A 411 -3.17 13.98 0.44
CA ILE A 411 -3.35 14.85 1.60
C ILE A 411 -2.16 14.72 2.56
N ALA A 412 -1.77 13.50 2.91
CA ALA A 412 -0.65 13.26 3.83
C ALA A 412 0.68 13.82 3.30
N LEU A 413 0.97 13.68 2.00
CA LEU A 413 2.13 14.28 1.34
C LEU A 413 2.11 15.81 1.46
N ARG A 414 1.02 16.47 1.07
CA ARG A 414 0.93 17.93 1.11
C ARG A 414 0.92 18.48 2.53
N ALA A 415 0.28 17.78 3.46
CA ALA A 415 0.28 18.13 4.89
C ALA A 415 1.66 17.97 5.54
N SER A 416 2.54 17.14 4.95
CA SER A 416 3.95 17.02 5.36
C SER A 416 4.86 18.14 4.81
N GLY A 417 4.32 19.05 3.99
CA GLY A 417 5.04 20.20 3.45
C GLY A 417 5.48 20.07 1.99
N ILE A 418 5.13 18.97 1.31
CA ILE A 418 5.54 18.70 -0.07
C ILE A 418 4.54 19.32 -1.04
N GLY A 419 4.96 20.33 -1.80
CA GLY A 419 4.11 21.03 -2.77
C GLY A 419 4.10 20.39 -4.17
N LEU A 420 5.17 19.68 -4.56
CA LEU A 420 5.25 18.99 -5.84
C LEU A 420 4.76 17.54 -5.66
N THR A 421 3.45 17.34 -5.77
CA THR A 421 2.82 16.02 -5.62
C THR A 421 2.13 15.59 -6.91
N ALA A 422 2.35 14.35 -7.30
CA ALA A 422 1.78 13.74 -8.49
C ALA A 422 0.94 12.52 -8.11
N ALA A 423 -0.36 12.59 -8.38
CA ALA A 423 -1.24 11.45 -8.22
C ALA A 423 -1.08 10.48 -9.40
N VAL A 424 -0.94 9.18 -9.14
CA VAL A 424 -0.79 8.11 -10.14
C VAL A 424 -1.94 7.10 -10.01
N PRO A 425 -3.16 7.45 -10.45
CA PRO A 425 -4.35 6.62 -10.19
C PRO A 425 -4.19 5.19 -10.75
N ALA A 426 -4.35 4.19 -9.88
CA ALA A 426 -4.31 2.78 -10.24
C ALA A 426 -5.54 2.35 -11.08
N THR A 427 -6.71 2.93 -10.80
CA THR A 427 -7.97 2.74 -11.55
C THR A 427 -8.71 4.08 -11.65
N ARG A 428 -9.39 4.34 -12.78
CA ARG A 428 -10.25 5.53 -12.96
C ARG A 428 -11.56 5.36 -12.19
N ASN A 429 -11.50 5.36 -10.87
CA ASN A 429 -12.70 5.29 -10.04
C ASN A 429 -13.16 6.71 -9.68
N SER A 430 -14.44 7.00 -9.86
CA SER A 430 -15.07 8.30 -9.61
C SER A 430 -15.18 8.70 -8.13
N ARG A 431 -14.57 7.93 -7.21
CA ARG A 431 -14.71 8.13 -5.75
C ARG A 431 -13.54 8.84 -5.08
N HIS A 432 -12.38 8.92 -5.71
CA HIS A 432 -11.23 9.59 -5.12
C HIS A 432 -11.11 11.01 -5.65
N ASP A 433 -11.13 11.99 -4.75
CA ASP A 433 -10.80 13.36 -5.12
C ASP A 433 -9.27 13.55 -5.08
N LEU A 434 -8.64 13.36 -6.23
CA LEU A 434 -7.20 13.60 -6.40
C LEU A 434 -6.88 15.08 -6.67
N SER A 435 -7.86 15.98 -6.59
CA SER A 435 -7.68 17.41 -6.86
C SER A 435 -6.70 18.08 -5.92
N ALA A 436 -6.43 17.49 -4.75
CA ALA A 436 -5.39 17.98 -3.85
C ALA A 436 -3.99 17.91 -4.48
N ALA A 437 -3.73 17.06 -5.47
CA ALA A 437 -2.42 16.94 -6.10
C ALA A 437 -2.07 18.15 -7.00
N SER A 438 -0.77 18.36 -7.21
CA SER A 438 -0.28 19.33 -8.21
C SER A 438 -0.44 18.80 -9.63
N PHE A 439 -0.29 17.49 -9.80
CA PHE A 439 -0.48 16.79 -11.07
C PHE A 439 -1.29 15.50 -10.86
N ILE A 440 -2.11 15.14 -11.84
CA ILE A 440 -2.78 13.83 -11.90
C ILE A 440 -2.30 13.14 -13.18
N LEU A 441 -1.49 12.10 -13.02
CA LEU A 441 -0.78 11.40 -14.07
C LEU A 441 -1.51 10.11 -14.42
N GLN A 442 -2.45 10.19 -15.35
CA GLN A 442 -3.23 9.05 -15.83
C GLN A 442 -2.36 7.98 -16.52
N GLY A 443 -1.23 8.39 -17.11
CA GLY A 443 -0.21 7.49 -17.65
C GLY A 443 0.77 6.97 -16.59
N GLY A 444 0.63 7.36 -15.33
CA GLY A 444 1.49 6.94 -14.22
C GLY A 444 2.92 7.51 -14.31
N ILE A 445 3.88 6.74 -13.80
CA ILE A 445 5.31 7.13 -13.78
C ILE A 445 5.88 7.34 -15.19
N THR A 446 5.43 6.53 -16.15
CA THR A 446 5.80 6.64 -17.56
C THR A 446 5.47 8.02 -18.13
N GLU A 447 4.32 8.59 -17.74
CA GLU A 447 3.95 9.96 -18.07
C GLU A 447 4.87 10.98 -17.40
N ALA A 448 5.20 10.81 -16.11
CA ALA A 448 6.13 11.70 -15.41
C ALA A 448 7.48 11.78 -16.13
N LEU A 449 8.01 10.63 -16.57
CA LEU A 449 9.29 10.53 -17.26
C LEU A 449 9.23 11.14 -18.66
N LEU A 450 8.27 10.72 -19.49
CA LEU A 450 8.26 11.06 -20.91
C LEU A 450 7.64 12.43 -21.23
N ASN A 451 6.61 12.85 -20.48
CA ASN A 451 5.92 14.11 -20.74
C ASN A 451 6.45 15.26 -19.87
N TYR A 452 6.95 14.97 -18.66
CA TYR A 452 7.33 16.00 -17.68
C TYR A 452 8.83 16.01 -17.32
N ASN A 453 9.65 15.12 -17.87
CA ASN A 453 11.07 14.97 -17.51
C ASN A 453 11.29 14.86 -15.99
N LEU A 454 10.42 14.09 -15.31
CA LEU A 454 10.36 13.99 -13.85
C LEU A 454 10.23 15.37 -13.16
N PHE A 455 9.59 16.33 -13.83
CA PHE A 455 9.41 17.71 -13.38
C PHE A 455 10.73 18.49 -13.19
N ILE A 456 11.79 18.09 -13.90
CA ILE A 456 13.08 18.80 -13.92
C ILE A 456 13.17 19.70 -15.16
N SER A 457 13.64 20.93 -14.96
CA SER A 457 13.98 21.86 -16.04
C SER A 457 15.37 21.55 -16.59
N LEU A 458 15.44 20.94 -17.78
CA LEU A 458 16.66 20.49 -18.46
C LEU A 458 17.16 21.44 -19.56
#